data_AF-A0A9D6VXH8-F1
#
_entry.id   AF-A0A9D6VXH8-F1
#
_cell.length_a   1.000
_cell.length_b   1.000
_cell.length_c   1.000
_cell.angle_alpha   90.00
_cell.angle_beta   90.00
_cell.angle_gamma   90.00
#
_symmetry.space_group_name_H-M   'P 1'
#
loop_
_entity.id
_entity.type
_entity.pdbx_description
1 polymer ?
#
loop_
_entity_poly.entity_id
_entity_poly.type
_entity_poly.pdbx_seq_one_letter_code
_entity_poly.pdbx_strand_id
1 'polypeptide(L)'
;MGGVGCEEEDDEEGEGEECVECHVEVAARWANPSSHELVLDCPICHAEAGEEPGPQHRTMPECATCHSERSHLFATTCTACHDPHGSANAFLLRETITTTDGRSAPVHVTAPEGASADGLARAGVTGEEAGTGLCEACHDATTYYTNRGDGAPHHADWCPTCHSHQEGFLPSAGR
;
A
#
# COMPACT_ATOMS: atom_id res chain seq x y z
N MET A 1 -20.60 53.32 -11.83
CA MET A 1 -20.45 53.19 -13.29
C MET A 1 -18.95 53.10 -13.54
N GLY A 2 -18.31 52.04 -13.99
CA GLY A 2 -18.63 50.63 -14.22
C GLY A 2 -17.29 49.90 -14.11
N GLY A 3 -17.31 48.64 -13.68
CA GLY A 3 -16.11 47.84 -13.51
C GLY A 3 -15.64 47.17 -14.81
N VAL A 4 -14.86 46.11 -14.57
CA VAL A 4 -14.46 44.99 -15.44
C VAL A 4 -13.07 45.13 -16.06
N GLY A 5 -12.28 44.09 -15.79
CA GLY A 5 -10.99 43.79 -16.41
C GLY A 5 -10.06 42.98 -15.51
N CYS A 6 -10.57 41.95 -14.81
CA CYS A 6 -9.71 40.85 -14.39
C CYS A 6 -9.57 39.99 -15.65
N GLU A 7 -8.40 40.05 -16.28
CA GLU A 7 -8.07 39.17 -17.38
C GLU A 7 -8.01 37.75 -16.82
N GLU A 8 -8.94 36.93 -17.32
CA GLU A 8 -9.01 35.49 -17.14
C GLU A 8 -7.84 34.90 -17.92
N GLU A 9 -6.72 34.62 -17.25
CA GLU A 9 -5.67 33.76 -17.79
C GLU A 9 -5.97 32.36 -17.27
N ASP A 10 -6.62 31.61 -18.16
CA ASP A 10 -6.74 30.15 -18.26
C ASP A 10 -6.60 29.39 -16.94
N ASP A 11 -7.76 28.89 -16.46
CA ASP A 11 -7.83 27.79 -15.51
C ASP A 11 -6.83 26.70 -15.93
N GLU A 12 -5.75 26.54 -15.16
CA GLU A 12 -4.91 25.35 -15.18
C GLU A 12 -5.76 24.19 -14.63
N GLU A 13 -6.68 23.69 -15.46
CA GLU A 13 -7.35 22.40 -15.29
C GLU A 13 -6.25 21.36 -15.11
N GLY A 14 -6.25 20.70 -13.95
CA GLY A 14 -5.15 19.87 -13.48
C GLY A 14 -4.88 18.73 -14.45
N GLU A 15 -3.60 18.53 -14.78
CA GLU A 15 -3.09 17.49 -15.70
C GLU A 15 -3.49 16.05 -15.29
N GLY A 16 -4.13 15.86 -14.13
CA GLY A 16 -4.72 14.59 -13.70
C GLY A 16 -6.19 14.38 -14.07
N GLU A 17 -6.94 15.42 -14.43
CA GLU A 17 -8.39 15.34 -14.68
C GLU A 17 -8.71 14.56 -15.97
N GLU A 18 -7.87 14.69 -16.99
CA GLU A 18 -7.98 13.89 -18.23
C GLU A 18 -7.78 12.38 -17.98
N CYS A 19 -6.99 12.01 -16.96
CA CYS A 19 -6.75 10.61 -16.64
C CYS A 19 -8.03 9.94 -16.12
N VAL A 20 -8.88 10.69 -15.40
CA VAL A 20 -10.05 10.12 -14.72
C VAL A 20 -11.17 9.73 -15.70
N GLU A 21 -11.17 10.29 -16.91
CA GLU A 21 -12.16 9.95 -17.95
C GLU A 21 -12.07 8.46 -18.34
N CYS A 22 -10.85 7.92 -18.37
CA CYS A 22 -10.59 6.52 -18.71
C CYS A 22 -10.30 5.65 -17.47
N HIS A 23 -9.78 6.23 -16.38
CA HIS A 23 -9.37 5.51 -15.17
C HIS A 23 -10.30 5.75 -13.97
N VAL A 24 -11.62 5.70 -14.20
CA VAL A 24 -12.66 6.00 -13.19
C VAL A 24 -12.53 5.20 -11.88
N GLU A 25 -12.15 3.93 -11.96
CA GLU A 25 -11.98 3.08 -10.77
C GLU A 25 -10.74 3.47 -9.94
N VAL A 26 -9.68 3.90 -10.63
CA VAL A 26 -8.46 4.38 -10.00
C VAL A 26 -8.73 5.73 -9.34
N ALA A 27 -9.44 6.62 -10.01
CA ALA A 27 -9.87 7.91 -9.47
C ALA A 27 -10.72 7.75 -8.20
N ALA A 28 -11.64 6.78 -8.19
CA ALA A 28 -12.43 6.46 -7.01
C ALA A 28 -11.57 5.97 -5.83
N ARG A 29 -10.46 5.26 -6.10
CA ARG A 29 -9.49 4.92 -5.05
C ARG A 29 -8.68 6.13 -4.60
N TRP A 30 -8.31 7.00 -5.54
CA TRP A 30 -7.52 8.21 -5.29
C TRP A 30 -8.19 9.13 -4.28
N ALA A 31 -9.52 9.19 -4.28
CA ALA A 31 -10.30 9.94 -3.31
C ALA A 31 -10.25 9.41 -1.85
N ASN A 32 -9.55 8.31 -1.58
CA ASN A 32 -9.43 7.79 -0.22
C ASN A 32 -8.45 8.63 0.62
N PRO A 33 -8.73 8.87 1.92
CA PRO A 33 -7.88 9.71 2.77
C PRO A 33 -6.43 9.23 2.95
N SER A 34 -6.17 7.94 2.72
CA SER A 34 -4.83 7.38 2.82
C SER A 34 -4.01 7.53 1.54
N SER A 35 -4.64 7.92 0.42
CA SER A 35 -4.01 8.04 -0.90
C SER A 35 -2.90 9.10 -0.91
N HIS A 36 -2.14 9.14 -2.01
CA HIS A 36 -1.19 10.23 -2.24
C HIS A 36 -1.84 11.52 -2.74
N GLU A 37 -3.18 11.61 -2.85
CA GLU A 37 -3.89 12.79 -3.38
C GLU A 37 -3.52 14.09 -2.66
N LEU A 38 -3.21 14.02 -1.37
CA LEU A 38 -2.84 15.21 -0.58
C LEU A 38 -1.47 15.80 -0.94
N VAL A 39 -0.64 15.06 -1.67
CA VAL A 39 0.78 15.39 -1.89
C VAL A 39 1.23 15.24 -3.34
N LEU A 40 0.53 14.46 -4.16
CA LEU A 40 0.94 14.12 -5.52
C LEU A 40 -0.26 14.10 -6.48
N ASP A 41 0.02 14.37 -7.76
CA ASP A 41 -0.89 14.19 -8.89
C ASP A 41 -0.47 13.00 -9.76
N CYS A 42 -1.40 12.53 -10.61
CA CYS A 42 -1.21 11.36 -11.47
C CYS A 42 0.11 11.40 -12.28
N PRO A 43 0.47 12.50 -12.98
CA PRO A 43 1.69 12.55 -13.79
C PRO A 43 2.99 12.45 -13.00
N ILE A 44 2.98 12.75 -11.70
CA ILE A 44 4.18 12.66 -10.85
C ILE A 44 4.62 11.20 -10.70
N CYS A 45 3.64 10.30 -10.56
CA CYS A 45 3.89 8.86 -10.54
C CYS A 45 3.75 8.21 -11.92
N HIS A 46 3.05 8.79 -12.88
CA HIS A 46 2.82 8.18 -14.18
C HIS A 46 3.38 9.03 -15.33
N ALA A 47 4.66 8.80 -15.64
CA ALA A 47 5.33 9.44 -16.76
C ALA A 47 4.82 8.88 -18.10
N GLU A 48 4.73 9.73 -19.12
CA GLU A 48 4.40 9.32 -20.49
C GLU A 48 5.42 8.30 -21.01
N ALA A 49 4.91 7.24 -21.62
CA ALA A 49 5.73 6.16 -22.19
C ALA A 49 5.31 5.74 -23.60
N GLY A 50 4.10 6.10 -24.04
CA GLY A 50 3.62 5.90 -25.40
C GLY A 50 2.66 7.00 -25.84
N GLU A 51 2.56 7.21 -27.15
CA GLU A 51 1.77 8.30 -27.75
C GLU A 51 0.26 8.01 -27.81
N GLU A 52 -0.17 6.74 -27.70
CA GLU A 52 -1.58 6.34 -27.74
C GLU A 52 -2.04 5.72 -26.41
N PRO A 53 -3.22 6.10 -25.87
CA PRO A 53 -3.81 5.43 -24.72
C PRO A 53 -3.96 3.91 -24.95
N GLY A 54 -3.43 3.12 -24.02
CA GLY A 54 -3.39 1.65 -24.12
C GLY A 54 -2.44 1.02 -23.09
N PRO A 55 -2.32 -0.31 -23.07
CA PRO A 55 -1.37 -0.96 -22.17
C PRO A 55 0.04 -0.39 -22.34
N GLN A 56 0.62 0.12 -21.24
CA GLN A 56 1.95 0.75 -21.18
C GLN A 56 2.06 2.18 -21.73
N HIS A 57 0.95 2.90 -21.95
CA HIS A 57 1.02 4.32 -22.34
C HIS A 57 1.67 5.21 -21.25
N ARG A 58 1.70 4.73 -20.01
CA ARG A 58 2.41 5.34 -18.87
C ARG A 58 3.39 4.35 -18.24
N THR A 59 4.42 4.89 -17.61
CA THR A 59 5.36 4.17 -16.73
C THR A 59 5.36 4.79 -15.35
N MET A 60 5.77 4.03 -14.33
CA MET A 60 5.86 4.51 -12.96
C MET A 60 7.32 4.51 -12.49
N PRO A 61 7.79 5.55 -11.79
CA PRO A 61 9.08 5.51 -11.14
C PRO A 61 9.09 4.42 -10.06
N GLU A 62 10.29 4.00 -9.65
CA GLU A 62 10.42 3.10 -8.53
C GLU A 62 9.96 3.79 -7.24
N CYS A 63 9.33 3.05 -6.33
CA CYS A 63 8.87 3.61 -5.04
C CYS A 63 10.05 4.23 -4.26
N ALA A 64 11.25 3.66 -4.43
CA ALA A 64 12.50 4.11 -3.82
C ALA A 64 12.97 5.50 -4.28
N THR A 65 12.34 6.10 -5.30
CA THR A 65 12.62 7.49 -5.69
C THR A 65 12.17 8.49 -4.61
N CYS A 66 11.11 8.18 -3.87
CA CYS A 66 10.59 9.04 -2.80
C CYS A 66 10.71 8.39 -1.41
N HIS A 67 10.66 7.05 -1.34
CA HIS A 67 10.73 6.27 -0.11
C HIS A 67 12.12 5.67 0.10
N SER A 68 12.52 5.46 1.35
CA SER A 68 13.86 4.93 1.68
C SER A 68 13.82 3.49 2.22
N GLU A 69 12.62 2.97 2.42
CA GLU A 69 12.36 1.64 2.93
C GLU A 69 12.75 0.56 1.92
N ARG A 70 13.29 -0.54 2.44
CA ARG A 70 13.65 -1.69 1.62
C ARG A 70 12.41 -2.55 1.35
N SER A 71 12.26 -3.04 0.12
CA SER A 71 11.34 -4.13 -0.18
C SER A 71 11.75 -5.43 0.54
N HIS A 72 10.77 -6.24 0.94
CA HIS A 72 11.02 -7.54 1.53
C HIS A 72 11.71 -8.51 0.53
N LEU A 73 12.53 -9.44 1.04
CA LEU A 73 13.26 -10.41 0.22
C LEU A 73 12.34 -11.53 -0.29
N PHE A 74 12.58 -12.03 -1.51
CA PHE A 74 11.87 -13.16 -2.11
C PHE A 74 10.36 -12.98 -2.31
N ALA A 75 10.01 -12.25 -3.37
CA ALA A 75 8.69 -12.24 -4.05
C ALA A 75 7.63 -11.22 -3.60
N THR A 76 8.01 -10.11 -2.97
CA THR A 76 7.05 -9.01 -2.72
C THR A 76 7.65 -7.65 -3.07
N THR A 77 6.95 -6.90 -3.91
CA THR A 77 7.17 -5.46 -4.14
C THR A 77 6.39 -4.65 -3.11
N CYS A 78 6.66 -3.34 -2.99
CA CYS A 78 5.88 -2.45 -2.11
C CYS A 78 4.37 -2.58 -2.36
N THR A 79 3.99 -2.75 -3.63
CA THR A 79 2.60 -2.92 -4.08
C THR A 79 1.95 -4.26 -3.74
N ALA A 80 2.70 -5.22 -3.20
CA ALA A 80 2.12 -6.45 -2.65
C ALA A 80 1.25 -6.15 -1.42
N CYS A 81 1.64 -5.13 -0.63
CA CYS A 81 0.96 -4.72 0.60
C CYS A 81 0.35 -3.33 0.51
N HIS A 82 0.87 -2.44 -0.34
CA HIS A 82 0.37 -1.07 -0.49
C HIS A 82 -0.39 -0.88 -1.81
N ASP A 83 -1.41 -0.04 -1.80
CA ASP A 83 -2.05 0.49 -3.01
C ASP A 83 -1.73 1.99 -3.09
N PRO A 84 -0.78 2.44 -3.94
CA PRO A 84 -0.41 3.84 -4.02
C PRO A 84 -1.57 4.74 -4.48
N HIS A 85 -2.62 4.14 -5.07
CA HIS A 85 -3.81 4.87 -5.46
C HIS A 85 -4.78 5.12 -4.31
N GLY A 86 -4.57 4.54 -3.13
CA GLY A 86 -5.43 4.75 -1.98
C GLY A 86 -6.13 3.49 -1.51
N SER A 87 -6.42 3.49 -0.21
CA SER A 87 -7.09 2.41 0.51
C SER A 87 -7.93 2.96 1.66
N ALA A 88 -8.92 2.20 2.12
CA ALA A 88 -9.61 2.47 3.38
C ALA A 88 -8.69 2.31 4.61
N ASN A 89 -7.54 1.65 4.47
CA ASN A 89 -6.55 1.50 5.53
C ASN A 89 -5.53 2.65 5.54
N ALA A 90 -5.05 2.97 6.73
CA ALA A 90 -3.90 3.83 6.97
C ALA A 90 -2.67 3.31 6.22
N PHE A 91 -1.79 4.26 5.87
CA PHE A 91 -0.54 3.99 5.17
C PHE A 91 -0.72 3.23 3.86
N LEU A 92 -1.84 3.42 3.14
CA LEU A 92 -2.10 2.81 1.84
C LEU A 92 -2.16 1.28 1.86
N LEU A 93 -2.28 0.63 3.03
CA LEU A 93 -2.29 -0.84 3.07
C LEU A 93 -3.49 -1.39 2.32
N ARG A 94 -3.30 -2.31 1.38
CA ARG A 94 -4.40 -2.93 0.63
C ARG A 94 -5.44 -3.49 1.60
N GLU A 95 -6.73 -3.36 1.28
CA GLU A 95 -7.82 -3.94 2.09
C GLU A 95 -7.88 -5.46 1.94
N THR A 96 -7.20 -6.01 0.95
CA THR A 96 -7.07 -7.44 0.72
C THR A 96 -5.72 -7.74 0.11
N ILE A 97 -5.05 -8.75 0.66
CA ILE A 97 -3.81 -9.30 0.13
C ILE A 97 -4.04 -10.73 -0.35
N THR A 98 -3.28 -11.15 -1.34
CA THR A 98 -3.30 -12.54 -1.82
C THR A 98 -2.20 -13.30 -1.10
N THR A 99 -2.57 -14.35 -0.39
CA THR A 99 -1.66 -15.26 0.29
C THR A 99 -0.86 -16.09 -0.70
N THR A 100 0.24 -16.69 -0.25
CA THR A 100 1.09 -17.56 -1.09
C THR A 100 0.37 -18.82 -1.61
N ASP A 101 -0.68 -19.28 -0.93
CA ASP A 101 -1.56 -20.37 -1.38
C ASP A 101 -2.76 -19.89 -2.22
N GLY A 102 -2.80 -18.60 -2.59
CA GLY A 102 -3.77 -18.02 -3.51
C GLY A 102 -5.11 -17.62 -2.87
N ARG A 103 -5.22 -17.68 -1.54
CA ARG A 103 -6.39 -17.15 -0.82
C ARG A 103 -6.33 -15.63 -0.77
N SER A 104 -7.50 -15.01 -0.68
CA SER A 104 -7.61 -13.58 -0.37
C SER A 104 -7.81 -13.41 1.14
N ALA A 105 -6.93 -12.63 1.77
CA ALA A 105 -7.00 -12.31 3.19
C ALA A 105 -7.36 -10.82 3.38
N PRO A 106 -8.46 -10.50 4.10
CA PRO A 106 -8.87 -9.12 4.33
C PRO A 106 -7.94 -8.45 5.33
N VAL A 107 -7.56 -7.19 5.12
CA VAL A 107 -6.67 -6.41 5.99
C VAL A 107 -7.41 -5.17 6.49
N HIS A 108 -7.37 -4.94 7.81
CA HIS A 108 -8.08 -3.83 8.45
C HIS A 108 -7.15 -3.04 9.38
N VAL A 109 -6.71 -1.87 8.92
CA VAL A 109 -5.82 -0.95 9.66
C VAL A 109 -6.32 0.48 9.42
N THR A 110 -7.42 0.89 10.06
CA THR A 110 -8.10 2.17 9.72
C THR A 110 -7.60 3.39 10.52
N ALA A 111 -6.60 3.25 11.38
CA ALA A 111 -6.04 4.36 12.18
C ALA A 111 -4.51 4.25 12.32
N PRO A 112 -3.76 5.38 12.39
CA PRO A 112 -2.29 5.40 12.50
C PRO A 112 -1.75 4.70 13.75
N GLU A 113 -2.49 4.75 14.86
CA GLU A 113 -2.13 4.07 16.11
C GLU A 113 -2.41 2.56 16.06
N GLY A 114 -3.03 2.05 14.98
CA GLY A 114 -3.39 0.65 14.86
C GLY A 114 -4.23 0.16 16.03
N ALA A 115 -5.09 1.01 16.60
CA ALA A 115 -5.77 0.79 17.88
C ALA A 115 -6.82 -0.34 17.83
N SER A 116 -6.36 -1.58 17.71
CA SER A 116 -6.71 -2.64 18.66
C SER A 116 -5.48 -2.90 19.54
N ALA A 117 -5.62 -3.75 20.56
CA ALA A 117 -4.48 -4.18 21.36
C ALA A 117 -3.36 -4.90 20.56
N ASP A 118 -3.55 -5.10 19.25
CA ASP A 118 -2.78 -6.06 18.44
C ASP A 118 -2.20 -5.46 17.15
N GLY A 119 -2.25 -4.13 16.97
CA GLY A 119 -1.31 -3.29 16.20
C GLY A 119 -1.10 -3.53 14.69
N LEU A 120 -1.52 -4.66 14.12
CA LEU A 120 -1.45 -5.08 12.70
C LEU A 120 -1.94 -6.54 12.51
N ALA A 121 -2.37 -7.23 13.58
CA ALA A 121 -2.95 -8.56 13.51
C ALA A 121 -4.46 -8.48 13.23
N ARG A 122 -4.85 -8.52 11.96
CA ARG A 122 -5.99 -9.30 11.41
C ARG A 122 -5.93 -9.21 9.89
N ALA A 123 -5.02 -9.98 9.28
CA ALA A 123 -5.27 -10.46 7.92
C ALA A 123 -6.09 -11.77 8.01
N GLY A 124 -7.26 -11.70 8.65
CA GLY A 124 -8.09 -12.85 9.02
C GLY A 124 -8.68 -12.78 10.45
N VAL A 125 -9.91 -13.26 10.62
CA VAL A 125 -10.84 -13.02 11.75
C VAL A 125 -10.31 -13.52 13.11
N THR A 126 -10.59 -12.76 14.18
CA THR A 126 -10.38 -13.03 15.63
C THR A 126 -8.97 -12.97 16.25
N GLY A 127 -7.85 -13.07 15.54
CA GLY A 127 -6.52 -12.85 16.15
C GLY A 127 -6.18 -13.77 17.34
N GLU A 128 -6.94 -14.84 17.51
CA GLU A 128 -6.80 -15.84 18.57
C GLU A 128 -6.15 -17.14 18.02
N GLU A 129 -5.95 -17.22 16.70
CA GLU A 129 -5.45 -18.40 15.99
C GLU A 129 -4.20 -18.06 15.16
N ALA A 130 -3.12 -18.84 15.32
CA ALA A 130 -1.93 -18.73 14.49
C ALA A 130 -2.28 -18.90 12.99
N GLY A 131 -1.69 -18.09 12.11
CA GLY A 131 -1.98 -18.12 10.66
C GLY A 131 -2.98 -17.07 10.16
N THR A 132 -3.42 -16.13 11.00
CA THR A 132 -4.46 -15.12 10.68
C THR A 132 -3.98 -13.66 10.70
N GLY A 133 -2.69 -13.42 10.94
CA GLY A 133 -2.07 -12.08 10.92
C GLY A 133 -1.56 -11.67 9.53
N LEU A 134 -1.24 -10.38 9.35
CA LEU A 134 -0.80 -9.81 8.07
C LEU A 134 0.47 -10.47 7.53
N CYS A 135 1.43 -10.74 8.42
CA CYS A 135 2.67 -11.42 8.07
C CYS A 135 2.38 -12.87 7.70
N GLU A 136 1.59 -13.54 8.53
CA GLU A 136 1.17 -14.92 8.37
C GLU A 136 0.32 -15.13 7.12
N ALA A 137 -0.23 -14.11 6.48
CA ALA A 137 -0.91 -14.28 5.19
C ALA A 137 0.05 -14.77 4.08
N CYS A 138 1.30 -14.30 4.09
CA CYS A 138 2.29 -14.65 3.06
C CYS A 138 3.37 -15.60 3.57
N HIS A 139 3.61 -15.66 4.87
CA HIS A 139 4.64 -16.50 5.48
C HIS A 139 4.24 -17.98 5.46
N ASP A 140 4.42 -18.69 4.35
CA ASP A 140 4.18 -20.14 4.27
C ASP A 140 5.47 -20.98 4.23
N ALA A 141 6.60 -20.32 3.97
CA ALA A 141 7.93 -20.90 3.87
C ALA A 141 8.86 -20.51 5.04
N THR A 142 8.37 -19.76 6.03
CA THR A 142 9.14 -19.46 7.23
C THR A 142 9.05 -20.59 8.25
N THR A 143 10.09 -20.75 9.06
CA THR A 143 10.13 -21.75 10.13
C THR A 143 9.13 -21.46 11.25
N TYR A 144 8.79 -20.18 11.46
CA TYR A 144 7.94 -19.70 12.54
C TYR A 144 6.68 -19.02 11.96
N TYR A 145 5.59 -19.04 12.73
CA TYR A 145 4.31 -18.37 12.44
C TYR A 145 3.91 -18.48 10.96
N THR A 146 3.56 -19.69 10.54
CA THR A 146 3.20 -19.95 9.15
C THR A 146 1.74 -19.64 8.86
N ASN A 147 1.42 -19.41 7.59
CA ASN A 147 0.06 -19.25 7.08
C ASN A 147 -0.82 -20.51 7.22
N ARG A 148 -0.21 -21.64 7.62
CA ARG A 148 -0.86 -22.93 7.90
C ARG A 148 -1.05 -23.19 9.40
N GLY A 149 -0.47 -22.35 10.26
CA GLY A 149 -0.51 -22.52 11.72
C GLY A 149 0.37 -23.67 12.23
N ASP A 150 1.25 -24.23 11.39
CA ASP A 150 2.17 -25.32 11.72
C ASP A 150 3.60 -24.85 12.03
N GLY A 151 3.83 -23.54 12.04
CA GLY A 151 5.12 -22.94 12.38
C GLY A 151 5.59 -23.27 13.79
N ALA A 152 6.91 -23.32 13.96
CA ALA A 152 7.52 -23.46 15.28
C ALA A 152 7.21 -22.23 16.17
N PRO A 153 7.19 -22.40 17.51
CA PRO A 153 7.07 -21.28 18.43
C PRO A 153 8.21 -20.27 18.25
N HIS A 154 7.90 -18.99 18.41
CA HIS A 154 8.87 -17.89 18.40
C HIS A 154 8.43 -16.82 19.42
N HIS A 155 9.11 -15.67 19.49
CA HIS A 155 8.69 -14.57 20.36
C HIS A 155 7.20 -14.24 20.12
N ALA A 156 6.46 -14.03 21.20
CA ALA A 156 5.04 -13.66 21.12
C ALA A 156 4.85 -12.13 21.03
N ASP A 157 5.95 -11.37 21.06
CA ASP A 157 5.95 -9.93 20.92
C ASP A 157 5.63 -9.50 19.49
N TRP A 158 5.22 -8.24 19.35
CA TRP A 158 4.89 -7.62 18.08
C TRP A 158 6.04 -7.72 17.05
N CYS A 159 5.83 -8.36 15.89
CA CYS A 159 6.92 -8.75 14.98
C CYS A 159 7.85 -7.60 14.56
N PRO A 160 7.34 -6.40 14.20
CA PRO A 160 8.17 -5.24 13.86
C PRO A 160 9.03 -4.69 14.98
N THR A 161 8.84 -5.14 16.22
CA THR A 161 9.78 -4.85 17.32
C THR A 161 11.17 -5.41 17.01
N CYS A 162 11.24 -6.53 16.30
CA CYS A 162 12.48 -7.21 15.91
C CYS A 162 12.71 -7.22 14.39
N HIS A 163 11.67 -6.98 13.58
CA HIS A 163 11.72 -6.95 12.13
C HIS A 163 11.36 -5.56 11.60
N SER A 164 12.33 -4.66 11.42
CA SER A 164 12.00 -3.27 11.06
C SER A 164 11.51 -3.14 9.62
N HIS A 165 10.56 -2.22 9.37
CA HIS A 165 10.07 -1.95 8.00
C HIS A 165 11.20 -1.38 7.12
N GLN A 166 12.06 -0.53 7.69
CA GLN A 166 13.18 0.08 6.98
C GLN A 166 14.12 -0.96 6.37
N GLU A 167 14.30 -2.09 7.06
CA GLU A 167 15.14 -3.19 6.61
C GLU A 167 14.38 -4.24 5.78
N GLY A 168 13.13 -3.96 5.40
CA GLY A 168 12.27 -4.90 4.67
C GLY A 168 11.89 -6.10 5.53
N PHE A 169 11.68 -5.88 6.83
CA PHE A 169 11.34 -6.88 7.85
C PHE A 169 12.38 -8.01 7.99
N LEU A 170 13.64 -7.76 7.63
CA LEU A 170 14.71 -8.70 7.92
C LEU A 170 14.93 -8.85 9.42
N PRO A 171 15.36 -10.04 9.90
CA PRO A 171 15.75 -10.20 11.30
C PRO A 171 16.83 -9.17 11.65
N SER A 172 16.54 -8.31 12.63
CA SER A 172 17.57 -7.42 13.16
C SER A 172 18.72 -8.27 13.74
N ALA A 173 19.96 -7.94 13.39
CA ALA A 173 21.11 -8.72 13.83
C ALA A 173 21.31 -8.56 15.35
N GLY A 174 20.92 -9.56 16.14
CA GLY A 174 21.37 -9.76 17.52
C GLY A 174 20.47 -9.22 18.64
N ARG A 175 19.26 -9.76 18.78
CA ARG A 175 18.60 -9.90 20.09
C ARG A 175 18.22 -11.36 20.35
#